data_AF-A0A6N7L162-F1
#
_entry.id   AF-A0A6N7L162-F1
#
_cell.length_a   1.000
_cell.length_b   1.000
_cell.length_c   1.000
_cell.angle_alpha   90.00
_cell.angle_beta   90.00
_cell.angle_gamma   90.00
#
_symmetry.space_group_name_H-M   'P 1'
#
loop_
_entity.id
_entity.type
_entity.pdbx_description
1 polymer ?
#
loop_
_entity_poly.entity_id
_entity_poly.type
_entity_poly.pdbx_seq_one_letter_code
_entity_poly.pdbx_strand_id
1 'polypeptide(L)'
;MSTTQAGWLPADIEPPEKGTTMTTNTRAAEPGPSAYLAASLAPTPRNIASAAEAIAKITATGWEPLSGYPGSDVLWRVRCLLCGWEGDRFFSHLRRGRPVFRHPGCLPADQRAEKLAEITQRLKPSCTCVFAHPLTREDARQVLDALAEARRLGDGPGLLICLARLLGPCPAAAARSQAVQAAQTLES
;
A
#
# COMPACT_ATOMS: atom_id res chain seq x y z
N MET A 1 -34.48 60.00 31.30
CA MET A 1 -33.29 59.68 32.11
C MET A 1 -33.54 58.28 32.65
N SER A 2 -33.19 57.23 31.88
CA SER A 2 -31.93 56.46 32.02
C SER A 2 -31.91 55.68 33.34
N THR A 3 -31.68 54.37 33.49
CA THR A 3 -31.41 53.18 32.66
C THR A 3 -31.46 51.98 33.66
N THR A 4 -31.42 50.74 33.17
CA THR A 4 -30.86 49.51 33.80
C THR A 4 -31.90 48.46 34.21
N GLN A 5 -31.74 47.15 34.01
CA GLN A 5 -31.03 46.28 33.06
C GLN A 5 -31.47 44.83 33.39
N ALA A 6 -31.70 44.04 32.33
CA ALA A 6 -31.64 42.58 32.13
C ALA A 6 -31.80 41.56 33.29
N GLY A 7 -32.51 40.47 32.96
CA GLY A 7 -32.30 39.16 33.57
C GLY A 7 -33.39 38.12 33.26
N TRP A 8 -33.44 37.60 32.03
CA TRP A 8 -34.25 36.42 31.68
C TRP A 8 -33.30 35.31 31.18
N LEU A 9 -33.31 34.15 31.83
CA LEU A 9 -32.65 32.91 31.41
C LEU A 9 -33.75 31.93 30.94
N PRO A 10 -33.60 31.29 29.76
CA PRO A 10 -34.56 30.29 29.28
C PRO A 10 -33.98 28.86 29.23
N ALA A 11 -34.89 27.94 28.92
CA ALA A 11 -34.76 26.73 28.11
C ALA A 11 -34.77 25.38 28.84
N ASP A 12 -35.99 24.87 28.86
CA ASP A 12 -36.42 23.48 28.81
C ASP A 12 -35.64 22.56 27.84
N ILE A 13 -35.23 21.43 28.41
CA ILE A 13 -35.22 20.03 27.94
C ILE A 13 -35.58 19.76 26.45
N GLU A 14 -34.65 19.15 25.71
CA GLU A 14 -34.87 18.39 24.46
C GLU A 14 -34.27 16.95 24.54
N PRO A 15 -34.78 15.97 23.75
CA PRO A 15 -34.72 14.52 24.00
C PRO A 15 -33.51 13.80 23.37
N PRO A 16 -33.24 12.49 23.69
CA PRO A 16 -31.97 11.86 23.34
C PRO A 16 -31.87 11.48 21.87
N GLU A 17 -30.81 11.98 21.24
CA GLU A 17 -30.40 11.66 19.88
C GLU A 17 -29.64 10.32 19.80
N LYS A 18 -30.05 9.50 18.83
CA LYS A 18 -29.46 8.19 18.53
C LYS A 18 -28.06 8.36 17.95
N GLY A 19 -27.05 8.28 18.81
CA GLY A 19 -25.64 8.21 18.41
C GLY A 19 -25.31 6.86 17.77
N THR A 20 -25.35 6.79 16.44
CA THR A 20 -24.68 5.74 15.66
C THR A 20 -23.19 5.77 15.97
N THR A 21 -22.71 4.82 16.77
CA THR A 21 -21.27 4.60 16.95
C THR A 21 -20.71 4.02 15.65
N MET A 22 -20.24 4.88 14.74
CA MET A 22 -19.21 4.48 13.79
C MET A 22 -17.93 4.26 14.59
N THR A 23 -17.68 3.01 14.96
CA THR A 23 -16.39 2.58 15.51
C THR A 23 -15.34 2.67 14.40
N THR A 24 -14.82 3.87 14.12
CA THR A 24 -13.61 4.04 13.32
C THR A 24 -12.43 3.65 14.20
N ASN A 25 -12.12 2.36 14.25
CA ASN A 25 -10.87 1.89 14.82
C ASN A 25 -9.96 1.38 13.71
N THR A 26 -9.53 2.30 12.85
CA THR A 26 -8.40 2.09 11.96
C THR A 26 -7.24 2.90 12.51
N ARG A 27 -6.44 2.29 13.38
CA ARG A 27 -5.12 2.86 13.68
C ARG A 27 -4.38 2.95 12.35
N ALA A 28 -4.00 4.16 11.96
CA ALA A 28 -2.98 4.38 10.95
C ALA A 28 -1.80 3.46 11.30
N ALA A 29 -1.31 2.70 10.33
CA ALA A 29 -0.13 1.87 10.55
C ALA A 29 1.01 2.81 10.98
N GLU A 30 1.42 2.72 12.25
CA GLU A 30 2.61 3.44 12.71
C GLU A 30 3.78 3.06 11.80
N PRO A 31 4.64 4.02 11.40
CA PRO A 31 5.73 3.75 10.49
C PRO A 31 6.65 2.68 11.10
N GLY A 32 6.65 1.51 10.47
CA GLY A 32 7.56 0.43 10.82
C GLY A 32 8.95 0.58 10.24
N PRO A 33 9.89 -0.30 10.65
CA PRO A 33 11.33 -0.11 10.47
C PRO A 33 11.83 -0.36 9.03
N SER A 34 10.94 -0.50 8.05
CA SER A 34 11.29 -0.77 6.66
C SER A 34 10.38 -0.02 5.69
N ALA A 35 10.96 0.50 4.62
CA ALA A 35 10.21 1.09 3.50
C ALA A 35 9.30 0.07 2.78
N TYR A 36 9.43 -1.23 3.06
CA TYR A 36 8.80 -2.30 2.28
C TYR A 36 7.63 -3.01 2.98
N LEU A 37 7.70 -3.21 4.31
CA LEU A 37 6.64 -3.83 5.12
C LEU A 37 6.39 -2.98 6.37
N ALA A 38 5.13 -2.85 6.79
CA ALA A 38 4.80 -2.15 8.03
C ALA A 38 5.33 -2.91 9.27
N ALA A 39 5.50 -2.20 10.39
CA ALA A 39 6.07 -2.76 11.63
C ALA A 39 5.26 -3.93 12.17
N SER A 40 3.94 -3.85 12.00
CA SER A 40 2.99 -4.88 12.41
C SER A 40 3.07 -6.16 11.58
N LEU A 41 3.80 -6.15 10.45
CA LEU A 41 3.80 -7.25 9.49
C LEU A 41 5.18 -7.93 9.43
N ALA A 42 5.29 -9.08 10.08
CA ALA A 42 6.52 -9.86 10.05
C ALA A 42 6.89 -10.30 8.61
N PRO A 43 8.18 -10.31 8.21
CA PRO A 43 8.64 -10.71 6.88
C PRO A 43 8.62 -12.25 6.71
N THR A 44 7.43 -12.84 6.77
CA THR A 44 7.20 -14.25 6.43
C THR A 44 7.07 -14.43 4.91
N PRO A 45 7.32 -15.63 4.35
CA PRO A 45 7.13 -15.87 2.93
C PRO A 45 5.74 -15.43 2.44
N ARG A 46 4.67 -15.82 3.15
CA ARG A 46 3.30 -15.40 2.83
C ARG A 46 3.15 -13.88 2.76
N ASN A 47 3.61 -13.16 3.77
CA ASN A 47 3.48 -11.69 3.82
C ASN A 47 4.28 -11.01 2.70
N ILE A 48 5.46 -11.56 2.35
CA ILE A 48 6.28 -11.09 1.23
C ILE A 48 5.55 -11.32 -0.11
N ALA A 49 4.92 -12.47 -0.33
CA ALA A 49 4.11 -12.71 -1.53
C ALA A 49 2.95 -11.72 -1.62
N SER A 50 2.19 -11.55 -0.53
CA SER A 50 1.09 -10.59 -0.49
C SER A 50 1.56 -9.16 -0.76
N ALA A 51 2.71 -8.76 -0.21
CA ALA A 51 3.29 -7.45 -0.46
C ALA A 51 3.73 -7.29 -1.93
N ALA A 52 4.43 -8.28 -2.50
CA ALA A 52 4.86 -8.25 -3.89
C ALA A 52 3.66 -8.17 -4.85
N GLU A 53 2.61 -8.94 -4.58
CA GLU A 53 1.34 -8.89 -5.31
C GLU A 53 0.66 -7.53 -5.20
N ALA A 54 0.59 -6.99 -3.98
CA ALA A 54 -0.03 -5.70 -3.73
C ALA A 54 0.71 -4.58 -4.46
N ILE A 55 2.03 -4.52 -4.36
CA ILE A 55 2.90 -3.54 -5.03
C ILE A 55 2.71 -3.61 -6.54
N ALA A 56 2.73 -4.81 -7.14
CA ALA A 56 2.52 -4.99 -8.57
C ALA A 56 1.14 -4.45 -9.02
N LYS A 57 0.07 -4.77 -8.28
CA LYS A 57 -1.30 -4.34 -8.58
C LYS A 57 -1.50 -2.83 -8.45
N ILE A 58 -0.98 -2.22 -7.38
CA ILE A 58 -1.15 -0.78 -7.17
C ILE A 58 -0.32 0.03 -8.17
N THR A 59 0.88 -0.44 -8.53
CA THR A 59 1.74 0.20 -9.54
C THR A 59 1.04 0.17 -10.90
N ALA A 60 0.49 -0.98 -11.30
CA ALA A 60 -0.25 -1.14 -12.56
C ALA A 60 -1.54 -0.32 -12.63
N THR A 61 -2.08 0.10 -11.49
CA THR A 61 -3.28 0.94 -11.43
C THR A 61 -2.95 2.41 -11.19
N GLY A 62 -1.67 2.81 -11.23
CA GLY A 62 -1.24 4.20 -11.13
C GLY A 62 -1.17 4.74 -9.70
N TRP A 63 -0.77 3.90 -8.76
CA TRP A 63 -0.53 4.26 -7.37
C TRP A 63 0.89 3.91 -6.94
N GLU A 64 1.51 4.80 -6.19
CA GLU A 64 2.83 4.61 -5.58
C GLU A 64 2.67 4.43 -4.06
N PRO A 65 3.27 3.40 -3.45
CA PRO A 65 3.27 3.24 -2.01
C PRO A 65 4.20 4.28 -1.36
N LEU A 66 3.73 4.95 -0.30
CA LEU A 66 4.53 5.88 0.50
C LEU A 66 4.96 5.29 1.84
N SER A 67 4.41 4.13 2.20
CA SER A 67 4.78 3.34 3.37
C SER A 67 4.92 1.87 3.00
N GLY A 68 5.56 1.09 3.86
CA GLY A 68 5.59 -0.37 3.72
C GLY A 68 4.17 -0.96 3.67
N TYR A 69 4.04 -2.09 2.99
CA TYR A 69 2.76 -2.78 2.86
C TYR A 69 2.22 -3.19 4.24
N PRO A 70 1.01 -2.75 4.63
CA PRO A 70 0.49 -2.99 5.99
C PRO A 70 -0.39 -4.24 6.11
N GLY A 71 -0.69 -4.91 4.99
CA GLY A 71 -1.71 -5.96 4.91
C GLY A 71 -2.89 -5.55 4.02
N SER A 72 -3.75 -6.51 3.69
CA SER A 72 -4.88 -6.32 2.76
C SER A 72 -5.99 -5.43 3.32
N ASP A 73 -6.22 -5.53 4.62
CA ASP A 73 -7.36 -4.96 5.33
C ASP A 73 -6.97 -3.76 6.20
N VAL A 74 -5.76 -3.23 5.99
CA VAL A 74 -5.24 -2.04 6.66
C VAL A 74 -5.11 -0.92 5.65
N LEU A 75 -5.35 0.32 6.09
CA LEU A 75 -5.13 1.50 5.25
C LEU A 75 -3.66 1.62 4.87
N TRP A 76 -3.42 1.80 3.58
CA TRP A 76 -2.10 1.98 3.00
C TRP A 76 -1.94 3.42 2.51
N ARG A 77 -0.90 4.09 3.00
CA ARG A 77 -0.52 5.44 2.56
C ARG A 77 0.04 5.37 1.15
N VAL A 78 -0.60 6.05 0.20
CA VAL A 78 -0.26 6.01 -1.22
C VAL A 78 -0.30 7.39 -1.87
N ARG A 79 0.43 7.52 -2.98
CA ARG A 79 0.36 8.66 -3.92
C ARG A 79 -0.30 8.24 -5.23
N CYS A 80 -1.18 9.08 -5.74
CA CYS A 80 -1.80 8.96 -7.06
C CYS A 80 -0.81 9.45 -8.13
N LEU A 81 -0.34 8.56 -8.99
CA LEU A 81 0.63 8.91 -10.04
C LEU A 81 0.01 9.73 -11.19
N LEU A 82 -1.31 9.91 -11.20
CA LEU A 82 -2.02 10.68 -12.22
C LEU A 82 -2.01 12.19 -11.91
N CYS A 83 -2.02 12.57 -10.63
CA CYS A 83 -2.19 13.97 -10.22
C CYS A 83 -1.38 14.37 -8.97
N GLY A 84 -0.66 13.44 -8.35
CA GLY A 84 0.17 13.70 -7.16
C GLY A 84 -0.58 13.66 -5.83
N TRP A 85 -1.91 13.49 -5.81
CA TRP A 85 -2.67 13.38 -4.55
C TRP A 85 -2.15 12.25 -3.66
N GLU A 86 -2.02 12.52 -2.36
CA GLU A 86 -1.62 11.51 -1.39
C GLU A 86 -2.73 11.29 -0.36
N GLY A 87 -2.99 10.03 0.01
CA GLY A 87 -3.88 9.72 1.11
C GLY A 87 -3.86 8.24 1.48
N ASP A 88 -4.72 7.88 2.43
CA ASP A 88 -4.82 6.51 2.95
C ASP A 88 -5.92 5.74 2.24
N ARG A 89 -5.61 4.52 1.81
CA ARG A 89 -6.54 3.67 1.04
C ARG A 89 -6.41 2.19 1.36
N PHE A 90 -7.55 1.50 1.41
CA PHE A 90 -7.54 0.04 1.45
C PHE A 90 -6.99 -0.53 0.14
N PHE A 91 -6.11 -1.53 0.24
CA PHE A 91 -5.59 -2.25 -0.92
C PHE A 91 -6.72 -2.82 -1.79
N SER A 92 -7.80 -3.31 -1.16
CA SER A 92 -9.00 -3.83 -1.84
C SER A 92 -9.67 -2.83 -2.79
N HIS A 93 -9.52 -1.52 -2.55
CA HIS A 93 -9.99 -0.45 -3.43
C HIS A 93 -8.96 -0.10 -4.51
N LEU A 94 -7.67 -0.11 -4.15
CA LEU A 94 -6.57 0.24 -5.06
C LEU A 94 -6.40 -0.78 -6.18
N ARG A 95 -6.55 -2.08 -5.88
CA ARG A 95 -6.37 -3.16 -6.85
C ARG A 95 -7.46 -3.27 -7.92
N ARG A 96 -8.51 -2.47 -7.85
CA ARG A 96 -9.61 -2.47 -8.83
C ARG A 96 -9.15 -1.71 -10.07
N GLY A 97 -9.23 -2.33 -11.24
CA GLY A 97 -8.90 -1.68 -12.50
C GLY A 97 -9.88 -0.56 -12.85
N ARG A 98 -9.35 0.53 -13.44
CA ARG A 98 -10.10 1.67 -14.05
C ARG A 98 -11.34 2.10 -13.26
N PRO A 99 -11.24 2.45 -11.97
CA PRO A 99 -12.41 2.81 -11.19
C PRO A 99 -13.00 4.15 -11.67
N VAL A 100 -14.33 4.26 -11.67
CA VAL A 100 -15.07 5.49 -11.99
C VAL A 100 -14.66 6.63 -11.06
N PHE A 101 -14.42 6.31 -9.79
CA PHE A 101 -13.92 7.21 -8.77
C PHE A 101 -12.56 6.75 -8.25
N ARG A 102 -11.58 7.67 -8.21
CA ARG A 102 -10.27 7.42 -7.59
C ARG A 102 -10.20 8.07 -6.23
N HIS A 103 -10.23 9.39 -6.16
CA HIS A 103 -10.22 10.23 -4.96
C HIS A 103 -10.85 11.60 -5.30
N PRO A 104 -11.18 12.44 -4.31
CA PRO A 104 -11.71 13.78 -4.56
C PRO A 104 -10.71 14.64 -5.37
N GLY A 105 -11.21 15.40 -6.34
CA GLY A 105 -10.38 16.30 -7.14
C GLY A 105 -9.40 15.60 -8.10
N CYS A 106 -9.60 14.32 -8.42
CA CYS A 106 -8.79 13.63 -9.43
C CYS A 106 -9.09 14.16 -10.84
N LEU A 107 -8.24 13.82 -11.81
CA LEU A 107 -8.41 14.18 -13.21
C LEU A 107 -9.76 13.69 -13.77
N PRO A 108 -10.32 14.37 -14.79
CA PRO A 108 -11.45 13.89 -15.59
C PRO A 108 -11.20 12.51 -16.22
N ALA A 109 -12.28 11.78 -16.55
CA ALA A 109 -12.21 10.35 -16.88
C ALA A 109 -11.36 10.02 -18.12
N ASP A 110 -11.43 10.86 -19.15
CA ASP A 110 -10.63 10.84 -20.37
C ASP A 110 -9.13 10.98 -20.06
N GLN A 111 -8.75 12.01 -19.29
CA GLN A 111 -7.35 12.25 -18.90
C GLN A 111 -6.81 11.14 -17.99
N ARG A 112 -7.67 10.55 -17.12
CA ARG A 112 -7.27 9.38 -16.32
C ARG A 112 -6.93 8.19 -17.20
N ALA A 113 -7.71 7.95 -18.25
CA ALA A 113 -7.48 6.81 -19.16
C ALA A 113 -6.15 6.97 -19.90
N GLU A 114 -5.87 8.18 -20.41
CA GLU A 114 -4.60 8.51 -21.06
C GLU A 114 -3.40 8.31 -20.12
N LYS A 115 -3.42 8.92 -18.93
CA LYS A 115 -2.34 8.79 -17.95
C LYS A 115 -2.11 7.35 -17.48
N LEU A 116 -3.17 6.56 -17.33
CA LEU A 116 -3.04 5.13 -17.01
C LEU A 116 -2.41 4.34 -18.15
N ALA A 117 -2.69 4.69 -19.40
CA ALA A 117 -2.05 4.07 -20.56
C ALA A 117 -0.54 4.38 -20.57
N GLU A 118 -0.14 5.63 -20.33
CA GLU A 118 1.27 6.03 -20.20
C GLU A 118 1.98 5.21 -19.11
N ILE A 119 1.38 5.09 -17.92
CA ILE A 119 1.94 4.32 -16.81
C ILE A 119 2.09 2.85 -17.20
N THR A 120 1.06 2.25 -17.80
CA THR A 120 1.07 0.84 -18.18
C THR A 120 2.15 0.56 -19.23
N GLN A 121 2.39 1.49 -20.16
CA GLN A 121 3.43 1.35 -21.19
C GLN A 121 4.87 1.31 -20.61
N ARG A 122 5.08 1.94 -19.44
CA ARG A 122 6.37 1.91 -18.72
C ARG A 122 6.61 0.60 -17.98
N LEU A 123 5.56 -0.18 -17.71
CA LEU A 123 5.72 -1.52 -17.14
C LEU A 123 6.31 -2.47 -18.17
N LYS A 124 7.21 -3.34 -17.73
CA LYS A 124 7.97 -4.24 -18.59
C LYS A 124 7.94 -5.66 -18.02
N PRO A 125 8.01 -6.70 -18.85
CA PRO A 125 8.13 -8.07 -18.37
C PRO A 125 9.52 -8.36 -17.78
N SER A 126 10.52 -7.54 -18.10
CA SER A 126 11.90 -7.62 -17.58
C SER A 126 12.44 -6.23 -17.24
N CYS A 127 13.57 -6.16 -16.54
CA CYS A 127 14.17 -4.89 -16.16
C CYS A 127 15.70 -4.97 -16.11
N THR A 128 16.35 -3.82 -16.25
CA THR A 128 17.80 -3.61 -16.09
C THR A 128 18.09 -2.82 -14.81
N CYS A 129 17.40 -3.16 -13.72
CA CYS A 129 17.62 -2.52 -12.44
C CYS A 129 19.06 -2.76 -11.96
N VAL A 130 19.68 -1.73 -11.37
CA VAL A 130 21.07 -1.79 -10.88
C VAL A 130 21.24 -2.89 -9.83
N PHE A 131 20.24 -3.06 -8.97
CA PHE A 131 20.18 -4.15 -8.02
C PHE A 131 19.53 -5.37 -8.67
N ALA A 132 20.30 -6.45 -8.81
CA ALA A 132 19.78 -7.72 -9.28
C ALA A 132 18.66 -8.21 -8.36
N HIS A 133 17.50 -8.49 -8.92
CA HIS A 133 16.33 -8.90 -8.16
C HIS A 133 15.55 -9.98 -8.93
N PRO A 134 14.79 -10.83 -8.23
CA PRO A 134 14.33 -12.07 -8.82
C PRO A 134 13.22 -11.83 -9.84
N LEU A 135 13.38 -12.39 -11.03
CA LEU A 135 12.35 -12.45 -12.08
C LEU A 135 11.98 -13.89 -12.46
N THR A 136 12.71 -14.87 -11.92
CA THR A 136 12.42 -16.30 -12.06
C THR A 136 12.08 -16.91 -10.70
N ARG A 137 11.36 -18.05 -10.72
CA ARG A 137 11.05 -18.81 -9.51
C ARG A 137 12.31 -19.17 -8.72
N GLU A 138 13.36 -19.59 -9.42
CA GLU A 138 14.62 -20.01 -8.81
C GLU A 138 15.32 -18.83 -8.13
N ASP A 139 15.48 -17.71 -8.82
CA ASP A 139 16.06 -16.50 -8.21
C ASP A 139 15.22 -16.05 -7.00
N ALA A 140 13.89 -16.10 -7.11
CA ALA A 140 13.01 -15.71 -6.01
C ALA A 140 13.18 -16.62 -4.79
N ARG A 141 13.33 -17.93 -5.01
CA ARG A 141 13.60 -18.90 -3.94
C ARG A 141 14.93 -18.59 -3.25
N GLN A 142 16.00 -18.36 -4.01
CA GLN A 142 17.31 -18.01 -3.46
C GLN A 142 17.26 -16.74 -2.58
N VAL A 143 16.52 -15.70 -3.01
CA VAL A 143 16.37 -14.48 -2.19
C VAL A 143 15.51 -14.72 -0.96
N LEU A 144 14.48 -15.55 -1.03
CA LEU A 144 13.64 -15.91 0.12
C LEU A 144 14.43 -16.73 1.16
N ASP A 145 15.28 -17.66 0.71
CA ASP A 145 16.14 -18.47 1.57
C ASP A 145 17.20 -17.59 2.26
N ALA A 146 17.85 -16.68 1.51
CA ALA A 146 18.77 -15.69 2.07
C ALA A 146 18.09 -14.77 3.10
N LEU A 147 16.82 -14.38 2.85
CA LEU A 147 16.03 -13.59 3.80
C LEU A 147 15.74 -14.38 5.08
N ALA A 148 15.37 -15.66 4.96
CA ALA A 148 15.10 -16.52 6.11
C ALA A 148 16.36 -16.71 6.96
N GLU A 149 17.51 -16.88 6.33
CA GLU A 149 18.81 -16.99 7.00
C GLU A 149 19.20 -15.68 7.70
N ALA A 150 19.06 -14.53 7.03
CA ALA A 150 19.33 -13.22 7.63
C ALA A 150 18.45 -13.00 8.88
N ARG A 151 17.18 -13.41 8.83
CA ARG A 151 16.29 -13.36 10.01
C ARG A 151 16.76 -14.28 11.13
N ARG A 152 17.20 -15.50 10.81
CA ARG A 152 17.70 -16.47 11.79
C ARG A 152 18.96 -15.96 12.50
N LEU A 153 19.83 -15.27 11.78
CA LEU A 153 21.08 -14.71 12.29
C LEU A 153 20.92 -13.33 12.95
N GLY A 154 19.76 -12.68 12.82
CA GLY A 154 19.59 -11.29 13.26
C GLY A 154 20.32 -10.26 12.40
N ASP A 155 20.65 -10.61 11.15
CA ASP A 155 21.30 -9.72 10.18
C ASP A 155 20.29 -8.72 9.60
N GLY A 156 20.17 -7.56 10.27
CA GLY A 156 19.32 -6.45 9.83
C GLY A 156 19.63 -5.94 8.42
N PRO A 157 20.90 -5.60 8.10
CA PRO A 157 21.29 -5.21 6.75
C PRO A 157 20.94 -6.23 5.67
N GLY A 158 21.25 -7.52 5.88
CA GLY A 158 20.92 -8.59 4.94
C GLY A 158 19.40 -8.74 4.73
N LEU A 159 18.63 -8.62 5.81
CA LEU A 159 17.16 -8.61 5.75
C LEU A 159 16.65 -7.45 4.87
N LEU A 160 17.17 -6.24 5.07
CA LEU A 160 16.76 -5.07 4.28
C LEU A 160 17.13 -5.20 2.80
N ILE A 161 18.32 -5.71 2.49
CA ILE A 161 18.75 -5.97 1.11
C ILE A 161 17.80 -6.96 0.43
N CYS A 162 17.45 -8.06 1.10
CA CYS A 162 16.53 -9.04 0.53
C CYS A 162 15.13 -8.45 0.32
N LEU A 163 14.61 -7.69 1.28
CA LEU A 163 13.32 -6.99 1.14
C LEU A 163 13.34 -5.99 -0.02
N ALA A 164 14.43 -5.23 -0.18
CA ALA A 164 14.59 -4.29 -1.29
C ALA A 164 14.56 -4.99 -2.65
N ARG A 165 15.22 -6.15 -2.77
CA ARG A 165 15.19 -6.97 -3.99
C ARG A 165 13.77 -7.50 -4.26
N LEU A 166 13.05 -7.93 -3.24
CA LEU A 166 11.71 -8.54 -3.40
C LEU A 166 10.60 -7.50 -3.62
N LEU A 167 10.69 -6.33 -2.98
CA LEU A 167 9.57 -5.39 -2.83
C LEU A 167 9.91 -3.97 -3.33
N GLY A 168 11.13 -3.72 -3.81
CA GLY A 168 11.54 -2.41 -4.30
C GLY A 168 10.79 -1.96 -5.58
N PRO A 169 10.78 -0.63 -5.85
CA PRO A 169 10.18 -0.08 -7.06
C PRO A 169 10.88 -0.63 -8.31
N CYS A 170 10.10 -1.05 -9.30
CA CYS A 170 10.64 -1.70 -10.50
C CYS A 170 9.59 -1.72 -11.62
N PRO A 171 9.97 -1.45 -12.89
CA PRO A 171 9.05 -1.57 -14.03
C PRO A 171 8.57 -3.02 -14.26
N ALA A 172 9.31 -4.02 -13.77
CA ALA A 172 8.98 -5.45 -13.82
C ALA A 172 8.38 -5.98 -12.51
N ALA A 173 7.70 -5.13 -11.72
CA ALA A 173 7.06 -5.54 -10.48
C ALA A 173 6.06 -6.70 -10.66
N ALA A 174 5.35 -6.77 -11.80
CA ALA A 174 4.45 -7.89 -12.10
C ALA A 174 5.18 -9.22 -12.28
N ALA A 175 6.26 -9.25 -13.07
CA ALA A 175 7.07 -10.45 -13.27
C ALA A 175 7.74 -10.90 -11.96
N ARG A 176 8.28 -9.96 -11.17
CA ARG A 176 8.81 -10.26 -9.84
C ARG A 176 7.75 -10.83 -8.90
N SER A 177 6.55 -10.26 -8.88
CA SER A 177 5.43 -10.78 -8.07
C SER A 177 5.09 -12.23 -8.45
N GLN A 178 5.03 -12.54 -9.74
CA GLN A 178 4.82 -13.90 -10.23
C GLN A 178 5.94 -14.86 -9.80
N ALA A 179 7.20 -14.43 -9.92
CA ALA A 179 8.37 -15.19 -9.46
C ALA A 179 8.30 -15.52 -7.96
N VAL A 180 7.96 -14.53 -7.13
CA VAL A 180 7.79 -14.71 -5.67
C VAL A 180 6.64 -15.65 -5.34
N GLN A 181 5.51 -15.56 -6.04
CA GLN A 181 4.38 -16.47 -5.86
C GLN A 181 4.74 -17.91 -6.25
N ALA A 182 5.38 -18.09 -7.42
CA ALA A 182 5.82 -19.40 -7.90
C ALA A 182 6.85 -20.05 -6.95
N ALA A 183 7.68 -19.24 -6.29
CA ALA A 183 8.62 -19.72 -5.28
C ALA A 183 7.94 -20.19 -3.98
N GLN A 184 6.65 -19.95 -3.77
CA GLN A 184 5.93 -20.39 -2.56
C GLN A 184 5.05 -21.61 -2.78
N THR A 185 4.66 -21.88 -4.03
CA THR A 185 3.97 -23.12 -4.37
C THR A 185 4.96 -24.29 -4.23
N LEU A 186 4.61 -25.29 -3.42
CA LEU A 186 5.32 -26.57 -3.39
C LEU A 186 5.14 -27.25 -4.75
N GLU A 187 6.20 -27.83 -5.31
CA GLU A 187 6.06 -28.75 -6.45
C GLU A 187 5.20 -29.93 -5.99
N SER A 188 4.06 -30.10 -6.66
CA SER A 188 3.20 -31.27 -6.52
C SER A 188 3.83 -32.49 -7.17
#